data_AF-A0A921G9W4-F1
#
_entry.id   AF-A0A921G9W4-F1
#
_cell.length_a   1.000
_cell.length_b   1.000
_cell.length_c   1.000
_cell.angle_alpha   90.00
_cell.angle_beta   90.00
_cell.angle_gamma   90.00
#
_symmetry.space_group_name_H-M   'P 1'
#
loop_
_entity.id
_entity.type
_entity.pdbx_description
1 polymer ?
#
loop_
_entity_poly.entity_id
_entity_poly.type
_entity_poly.pdbx_seq_one_letter_code
_entity_poly.pdbx_strand_id
1 'polypeptide(L)'
;MTEAIKLIKKILIFLLIISLLPITNLQAIENDITPNASGAILIDADSKQILYDKNADKKLFPASTTKIMTMIIMFEAINNNKISFDDQVTTSKYAASMGGSQVYLEEGESMSLEDMFKSIAIASANDASVAVSEYIAGSTNKFVEMMNQKAKELNLKNTHFENVTGLHDNNHYTCPYDLAMMASYLIKIGGDKLLSVTSLYDSYIREDTKQSFWLVNTNKLLKLYDGVDGLKTGYTKEAGYCLVTTAKRDGQRLVGVVMKESEPKTRNEEMCNLLDYGFNNYKREIIYKKDSVIEKHVVDKMDNLTINVVCKEDIAYIKAKANDQKYTTKIVYKDNLLPVKKGDIVATLTVLCDGKEITSYNLYSDNDVEKATYFSKLIKTFKLLF
;
A
#
# COMPACT_ATOMS: atom_id res chain seq x y z
N MET A 1 -53.90 -4.35 52.58
CA MET A 1 -53.60 -3.24 51.63
C MET A 1 -52.33 -2.47 52.01
N THR A 2 -52.04 -2.28 53.30
CA THR A 2 -50.92 -1.46 53.82
C THR A 2 -49.52 -2.05 53.61
N GLU A 3 -49.40 -3.38 53.65
CA GLU A 3 -48.13 -4.12 53.43
C GLU A 3 -47.64 -4.02 51.98
N ALA A 4 -48.55 -4.22 51.01
CA ALA A 4 -48.24 -4.17 49.58
C ALA A 4 -47.73 -2.78 49.14
N ILE A 5 -48.32 -1.71 49.69
CA ILE A 5 -47.90 -0.33 49.40
C ILE A 5 -46.49 -0.05 49.94
N LYS A 6 -46.13 -0.61 51.10
CA LYS A 6 -44.76 -0.49 51.66
C LYS A 6 -43.73 -1.22 50.79
N LEU A 7 -44.08 -2.39 50.24
CA LEU A 7 -43.20 -3.15 49.36
C LEU A 7 -42.96 -2.42 48.03
N ILE A 8 -44.01 -1.89 47.41
CA ILE A 8 -43.91 -1.11 46.17
C ILE A 8 -43.04 0.14 46.36
N LYS A 9 -43.18 0.85 47.49
CA LYS A 9 -42.32 2.00 47.81
C LYS A 9 -40.85 1.62 47.95
N LYS A 10 -40.55 0.48 48.60
CA LYS A 10 -39.17 -0.01 48.71
C LYS A 10 -38.57 -0.37 47.35
N ILE A 11 -39.35 -1.00 46.48
CA ILE A 11 -38.93 -1.34 45.11
C ILE A 11 -38.67 -0.06 44.29
N LEU A 12 -39.56 0.93 44.37
CA LEU A 12 -39.39 2.19 43.66
C LEU A 12 -38.18 2.99 44.15
N ILE A 13 -37.93 3.01 45.47
CA ILE A 13 -36.73 3.65 46.04
C ILE A 13 -35.46 2.92 45.59
N PHE A 14 -35.49 1.59 45.56
CA PHE A 14 -34.36 0.79 45.10
C PHE A 14 -34.07 1.01 43.60
N LEU A 15 -35.10 1.06 42.76
CA LEU A 15 -34.98 1.38 41.34
C LEU A 15 -34.47 2.81 41.12
N LEU A 16 -34.91 3.78 41.94
CA LEU A 16 -34.43 5.16 41.88
C LEU A 16 -32.95 5.27 42.25
N ILE A 17 -32.51 4.52 43.29
CA ILE A 17 -31.10 4.47 43.71
C ILE A 17 -30.24 3.82 42.61
N ILE A 18 -30.72 2.76 41.95
CA ILE A 18 -30.01 2.13 40.82
C ILE A 18 -29.91 3.11 39.63
N SER A 19 -30.95 3.91 39.37
CA SER A 19 -30.93 4.89 38.27
C SER A 19 -30.00 6.09 38.53
N LEU A 20 -29.60 6.31 39.79
CA LEU A 20 -28.69 7.36 40.22
C LEU A 20 -27.24 6.88 40.36
N LEU A 21 -26.96 5.59 40.16
CA LEU A 21 -25.58 5.11 40.07
C LEU A 21 -24.96 5.72 38.81
N PRO A 22 -23.81 6.41 38.91
CA PRO A 22 -23.12 6.89 37.72
C PRO A 22 -22.77 5.67 36.87
N ILE A 23 -23.34 5.60 35.67
CA ILE A 23 -22.88 4.69 34.63
C ILE A 23 -21.48 5.18 34.28
N THR A 24 -20.46 4.62 34.93
CA THR A 24 -19.09 4.76 34.46
C THR A 24 -19.06 4.13 33.08
N ASN A 25 -19.02 4.95 32.04
CA ASN A 25 -18.61 4.51 30.72
C ASN A 25 -17.23 3.90 30.90
N LEU A 26 -17.16 2.58 31.02
CA LEU A 26 -15.94 1.82 30.84
C LEU A 26 -15.58 2.04 29.37
N GLN A 27 -14.86 3.12 29.07
CA GLN A 27 -14.06 3.14 27.86
C GLN A 27 -13.12 1.95 28.03
N ALA A 28 -13.27 0.94 27.18
CA ALA A 28 -12.21 -0.02 26.99
C ALA A 28 -10.96 0.82 26.73
N ILE A 29 -9.97 0.71 27.62
CA ILE A 29 -8.64 1.23 27.33
C ILE A 29 -8.23 0.43 26.10
N GLU A 30 -8.35 1.02 24.91
CA GLU A 30 -7.63 0.53 23.75
C GLU A 30 -6.18 0.54 24.19
N ASN A 31 -5.65 -0.66 24.49
CA ASN A 31 -4.24 -0.81 24.77
C ASN A 31 -3.52 -0.31 23.52
N ASP A 32 -2.88 0.85 23.63
CA ASP A 32 -2.02 1.37 22.58
C ASP A 32 -0.97 0.29 22.29
N ILE A 33 -1.09 -0.36 21.12
CA ILE A 33 -0.21 -1.46 20.70
C ILE A 33 1.15 -0.95 20.20
N THR A 34 1.31 0.36 20.03
CA THR A 34 2.56 1.03 19.63
C THR A 34 2.92 2.19 20.58
N PRO A 35 2.99 1.98 21.91
CA PRO A 35 3.07 3.07 22.89
C PRO A 35 4.30 3.97 22.73
N ASN A 36 5.42 3.46 22.19
CA ASN A 36 6.68 4.19 22.05
C ASN A 36 6.80 4.90 20.69
N ALA A 37 6.09 4.46 19.66
CA ALA A 37 6.06 5.15 18.38
C ALA A 37 5.43 6.55 18.50
N SER A 38 6.07 7.56 17.90
CA SER A 38 5.48 8.91 17.82
C SER A 38 4.32 8.98 16.83
N GLY A 39 4.31 8.08 15.85
CA GLY A 39 3.22 7.86 14.91
C GLY A 39 3.30 6.46 14.31
N ALA A 40 2.15 5.84 14.09
CA ALA A 40 2.02 4.51 13.51
C ALA A 40 0.72 4.38 12.71
N ILE A 41 0.71 3.48 11.74
CA ILE A 41 -0.49 3.11 10.97
C ILE A 41 -0.37 1.67 10.49
N LEU A 42 -1.50 0.96 10.47
CA LEU A 42 -1.63 -0.32 9.77
C LEU A 42 -2.74 -0.21 8.74
N ILE A 43 -2.43 -0.60 7.51
CA ILE A 43 -3.43 -0.69 6.44
C ILE A 43 -3.42 -2.06 5.79
N ASP A 44 -4.54 -2.41 5.19
CA ASP A 44 -4.56 -3.40 4.11
C ASP A 44 -3.99 -2.78 2.83
N ALA A 45 -3.06 -3.48 2.18
CA ALA A 45 -2.31 -2.93 1.04
C ALA A 45 -3.19 -2.72 -0.21
N ASP A 46 -4.14 -3.63 -0.44
CA ASP A 46 -4.96 -3.65 -1.65
C ASP A 46 -6.08 -2.61 -1.57
N SER A 47 -6.85 -2.64 -0.48
CA SER A 47 -7.99 -1.74 -0.26
C SER A 47 -7.60 -0.37 0.29
N LYS A 48 -6.41 -0.26 0.90
CA LYS A 48 -5.96 0.92 1.67
C LYS A 48 -6.81 1.19 2.91
N GLN A 49 -7.63 0.23 3.33
CA GLN A 49 -8.40 0.33 4.56
C GLN A 49 -7.47 0.47 5.77
N ILE A 50 -7.70 1.49 6.58
CA ILE A 50 -6.98 1.71 7.84
C ILE A 50 -7.53 0.74 8.88
N LEU A 51 -6.63 -0.06 9.46
CA LEU A 51 -6.93 -1.03 10.50
C LEU A 51 -6.53 -0.52 11.89
N TYR A 52 -5.46 0.28 11.94
CA TYR A 52 -4.99 0.95 13.14
C TYR A 52 -4.39 2.31 12.78
N ASP A 53 -4.62 3.32 13.62
CA ASP A 53 -4.11 4.68 13.46
C ASP A 53 -3.58 5.20 14.79
N LYS A 54 -2.36 5.72 14.78
CA LYS A 54 -1.81 6.57 15.83
C LYS A 54 -1.08 7.74 15.20
N ASN A 55 -1.66 8.94 15.26
CA ASN A 55 -1.05 10.16 14.70
C ASN A 55 -0.65 9.98 13.23
N ALA A 56 -1.46 9.31 12.40
CA ALA A 56 -1.03 8.91 11.06
C ALA A 56 -0.72 10.09 10.11
N ASP A 57 -1.25 11.28 10.38
CA ASP A 57 -0.97 12.51 9.62
C ASP A 57 0.15 13.38 10.21
N LYS A 58 0.76 12.97 11.33
CA LYS A 58 1.80 13.75 12.00
C LYS A 58 3.08 13.78 11.16
N LYS A 59 3.53 14.98 10.83
CA LYS A 59 4.80 15.21 10.13
C LYS A 59 5.99 14.77 10.99
N LEU A 60 6.81 13.88 10.45
CA LEU A 60 7.98 13.27 11.05
C LEU A 60 9.08 13.13 9.99
N PHE A 61 10.33 12.98 10.43
CA PHE A 61 11.45 12.79 9.51
C PHE A 61 11.49 11.33 9.01
N PRO A 62 11.58 11.08 7.70
CA PRO A 62 11.53 9.72 7.14
C PRO A 62 12.82 8.92 7.36
N ALA A 63 13.97 9.60 7.45
CA ALA A 63 15.26 8.95 7.25
C ALA A 63 15.26 8.09 5.97
N SER A 64 15.94 6.95 5.95
CA SER A 64 16.02 6.09 4.75
C SER A 64 14.70 5.49 4.25
N THR A 65 13.55 5.69 4.92
CA THR A 65 12.25 5.31 4.32
C THR A 65 11.93 6.18 3.09
N THR A 66 12.60 7.33 2.92
CA THR A 66 12.62 8.12 1.68
C THR A 66 12.90 7.29 0.43
N LYS A 67 13.75 6.26 0.55
CA LYS A 67 14.13 5.40 -0.59
C LYS A 67 12.96 4.60 -1.15
N ILE A 68 11.82 4.52 -0.45
CA ILE A 68 10.57 3.99 -1.02
C ILE A 68 10.16 4.84 -2.23
N MET A 69 10.20 6.18 -2.14
CA MET A 69 9.91 7.06 -3.27
C MET A 69 10.94 6.93 -4.40
N THR A 70 12.22 6.76 -4.05
CA THR A 70 13.28 6.48 -5.04
C THR A 70 12.99 5.19 -5.82
N MET A 71 12.58 4.12 -5.13
CA MET A 71 12.16 2.87 -5.77
C MET A 71 10.87 3.04 -6.58
N ILE A 72 9.90 3.85 -6.14
CA ILE A 72 8.68 4.13 -6.92
C ILE A 72 9.03 4.70 -8.28
N ILE A 73 9.85 5.76 -8.33
CA ILE A 73 10.23 6.40 -9.59
C ILE A 73 11.02 5.44 -10.48
N MET A 74 11.93 4.65 -9.90
CA MET A 74 12.69 3.64 -10.63
C MET A 74 11.76 2.58 -11.27
N PHE A 75 10.82 2.01 -10.51
CA PHE A 75 9.87 1.03 -11.03
C PHE A 75 8.91 1.62 -12.07
N GLU A 76 8.48 2.88 -11.91
CA GLU A 76 7.70 3.55 -12.95
C GLU A 76 8.48 3.76 -14.25
N ALA A 77 9.77 4.12 -14.15
CA ALA A 77 10.61 4.25 -15.34
C ALA A 77 10.79 2.90 -16.05
N ILE A 78 10.97 1.81 -15.29
CA ILE A 78 11.05 0.44 -15.81
C ILE A 78 9.74 0.01 -16.48
N ASN A 79 8.60 0.17 -15.79
CA ASN A 79 7.29 -0.23 -16.31
C ASN A 79 6.88 0.57 -17.56
N ASN A 80 7.42 1.78 -17.73
CA ASN A 80 7.24 2.60 -18.92
C ASN A 80 8.31 2.37 -20.00
N ASN A 81 9.13 1.32 -19.88
CA ASN A 81 10.21 0.96 -20.80
C ASN A 81 11.22 2.10 -21.06
N LYS A 82 11.44 2.99 -20.07
CA LYS A 82 12.45 4.07 -20.17
C LYS A 82 13.84 3.61 -19.78
N ILE A 83 13.90 2.66 -18.85
CA ILE A 83 15.12 2.02 -18.35
C ILE A 83 14.83 0.53 -18.12
N SER A 84 15.86 -0.29 -17.94
CA SER A 84 15.78 -1.72 -17.68
C SER A 84 16.72 -2.12 -16.54
N PHE A 85 16.48 -3.28 -15.92
CA PHE A 85 17.34 -3.80 -14.86
C PHE A 85 18.77 -4.15 -15.35
N ASP A 86 18.93 -4.38 -16.66
CA ASP A 86 20.22 -4.69 -17.30
C ASP A 86 21.05 -3.44 -17.60
N ASP A 87 20.44 -2.25 -17.52
CA ASP A 87 21.10 -0.99 -17.80
C ASP A 87 22.28 -0.76 -16.85
N GLN A 88 23.37 -0.26 -17.39
CA GLN A 88 24.58 0.04 -16.62
C GLN A 88 24.52 1.47 -16.08
N VAL A 89 24.59 1.59 -14.76
CA VAL A 89 24.56 2.86 -14.02
C VAL A 89 25.99 3.20 -13.60
N THR A 90 26.53 4.26 -14.21
CA THR A 90 27.87 4.77 -13.88
C THR A 90 27.82 5.71 -12.68
N THR A 91 28.66 5.44 -11.70
CA THR A 91 28.78 6.21 -10.46
C THR A 91 29.49 7.53 -10.72
N SER A 92 28.85 8.64 -10.38
CA SER A 92 29.46 9.96 -10.42
C SER A 92 30.37 10.19 -9.20
N LYS A 93 31.24 11.21 -9.29
CA LYS A 93 32.00 11.70 -8.14
C LYS A 93 31.12 12.03 -6.93
N TYR A 94 29.94 12.61 -7.18
CA TYR A 94 29.01 12.98 -6.11
C TYR A 94 28.41 11.74 -5.44
N ALA A 95 27.96 10.76 -6.22
CA ALA A 95 27.48 9.48 -5.70
C ALA A 95 28.55 8.76 -4.87
N ALA A 96 29.80 8.69 -5.36
CA ALA A 96 30.93 8.09 -4.65
C ALA A 96 31.29 8.84 -3.34
N SER A 97 31.04 10.16 -3.29
CA SER A 97 31.32 10.99 -2.11
C SER A 97 30.30 10.89 -0.98
N MET A 98 29.22 10.12 -1.17
CA MET A 98 28.17 9.98 -0.17
C MET A 98 28.72 9.41 1.15
N GLY A 99 27.99 9.67 2.24
CA GLY A 99 28.22 9.08 3.56
C GLY A 99 27.03 8.25 4.03
N GLY A 100 27.12 7.65 5.22
CA GLY A 100 26.04 6.85 5.81
C GLY A 100 26.06 5.39 5.34
N SER A 101 24.90 4.79 5.12
CA SER A 101 24.81 3.44 4.55
C SER A 101 25.23 3.46 3.08
N GLN A 102 26.17 2.61 2.69
CA GLN A 102 26.81 2.62 1.38
C GLN A 102 27.23 1.21 0.95
N VAL A 103 27.46 1.03 -0.35
CA VAL A 103 28.17 -0.13 -0.92
C VAL A 103 29.55 0.25 -1.47
N TYR A 104 29.99 1.47 -1.16
CA TYR A 104 31.30 2.04 -1.50
C TYR A 104 31.54 2.02 -3.01
N LEU A 105 30.62 2.61 -3.77
CA LEU A 105 30.80 2.81 -5.20
C LEU A 105 31.99 3.75 -5.49
N GLU A 106 32.84 3.39 -6.45
CA GLU A 106 33.95 4.24 -6.90
C GLU A 106 33.53 5.15 -8.07
N GLU A 107 34.13 6.34 -8.18
CA GLU A 107 33.88 7.24 -9.31
C GLU A 107 34.24 6.55 -10.64
N GLY A 108 33.29 6.51 -11.58
CA GLY A 108 33.44 5.85 -12.88
C GLY A 108 33.15 4.34 -12.85
N GLU A 109 32.95 3.73 -11.69
CA GLU A 109 32.46 2.36 -11.58
C GLU A 109 31.05 2.25 -12.19
N SER A 110 30.78 1.18 -12.94
CA SER A 110 29.47 0.91 -13.53
C SER A 110 28.92 -0.41 -13.01
N MET A 111 27.66 -0.42 -12.60
CA MET A 111 26.94 -1.63 -12.16
C MET A 111 25.56 -1.69 -12.80
N SER A 112 25.00 -2.90 -12.93
CA SER A 112 23.63 -3.05 -13.41
C SER A 112 22.63 -2.34 -12.48
N LEU A 113 21.54 -1.85 -13.05
CA LEU A 113 20.45 -1.26 -12.28
C LEU A 113 19.85 -2.29 -11.30
N GLU A 114 19.91 -3.59 -11.61
CA GLU A 114 19.56 -4.66 -10.68
C GLU A 114 20.42 -4.66 -9.40
N ASP A 115 21.75 -4.60 -9.53
CA ASP A 115 22.62 -4.57 -8.35
C ASP A 115 22.51 -3.23 -7.61
N MET A 116 22.27 -2.12 -8.32
CA MET A 116 21.94 -0.83 -7.69
C MET A 116 20.62 -0.94 -6.90
N PHE A 117 19.60 -1.59 -7.45
CA PHE A 117 18.33 -1.82 -6.75
C PHE A 117 18.51 -2.68 -5.51
N LYS A 118 19.26 -3.80 -5.59
CA LYS A 118 19.60 -4.61 -4.40
C LYS A 118 20.31 -3.76 -3.34
N SER A 119 21.27 -2.92 -3.74
CA SER A 119 22.01 -2.03 -2.84
C SER A 119 21.08 -1.05 -2.11
N ILE A 120 20.12 -0.47 -2.82
CA ILE A 120 19.11 0.45 -2.25
C ILE A 120 18.13 -0.28 -1.33
N ALA A 121 17.59 -1.41 -1.78
CA ALA A 121 16.52 -2.13 -1.08
C ALA A 121 17.03 -2.86 0.17
N ILE A 122 18.18 -3.54 0.07
CA ILE A 122 18.71 -4.42 1.12
C ILE A 122 19.62 -3.61 2.06
N ALA A 123 20.66 -2.98 1.52
CA ALA A 123 21.68 -2.28 2.31
C ALA A 123 21.37 -0.80 2.56
N SER A 124 20.29 -0.27 1.99
CA SER A 124 19.91 1.14 2.14
C SER A 124 20.96 2.12 1.63
N ALA A 125 21.69 1.73 0.59
CA ALA A 125 22.88 2.42 0.08
C ALA A 125 22.57 3.82 -0.50
N ASN A 126 23.22 4.84 0.04
CA ASN A 126 23.05 6.25 -0.32
C ASN A 126 23.73 6.59 -1.64
N ASP A 127 24.95 6.09 -1.84
CA ASP A 127 25.72 6.16 -3.08
C ASP A 127 24.92 5.58 -4.25
N ALA A 128 24.39 4.37 -4.11
CA ALA A 128 23.53 3.75 -5.14
C ALA A 128 22.24 4.55 -5.39
N SER A 129 21.63 5.09 -4.33
CA SER A 129 20.43 5.94 -4.49
C SER A 129 20.73 7.20 -5.30
N VAL A 130 21.86 7.85 -5.05
CA VAL A 130 22.30 9.04 -5.82
C VAL A 130 22.61 8.67 -7.26
N ALA A 131 23.39 7.62 -7.50
CA ALA A 131 23.74 7.17 -8.84
C ALA A 131 22.51 6.83 -9.69
N VAL A 132 21.54 6.09 -9.13
CA VAL A 132 20.27 5.77 -9.82
C VAL A 132 19.45 7.03 -10.08
N SER A 133 19.40 7.96 -9.13
CA SER A 133 18.68 9.23 -9.32
C SER A 133 19.29 10.08 -10.43
N GLU A 134 20.63 10.17 -10.49
CA GLU A 134 21.35 10.86 -11.56
C GLU A 134 21.15 10.16 -12.91
N TYR A 135 21.16 8.84 -12.96
CA TYR A 135 20.89 8.07 -14.16
C TYR A 135 19.49 8.34 -14.74
N ILE A 136 18.47 8.36 -13.88
CA ILE A 136 17.07 8.54 -14.30
C ILE A 136 16.77 9.99 -14.69
N ALA A 137 17.24 10.97 -13.92
CA ALA A 137 16.82 12.37 -14.05
C ALA A 137 17.91 13.32 -14.58
N GLY A 138 19.14 12.83 -14.75
CA GLY A 138 20.33 13.61 -15.09
C GLY A 138 20.96 14.36 -13.92
N SER A 139 20.23 14.59 -12.82
CA SER A 139 20.75 15.14 -11.57
C SER A 139 19.84 14.81 -10.38
N THR A 140 20.38 14.83 -9.17
CA THR A 140 19.59 14.62 -7.94
C THR A 140 18.55 15.71 -7.72
N ASN A 141 18.82 16.97 -8.07
CA ASN A 141 17.84 18.06 -7.95
C ASN A 141 16.59 17.79 -8.80
N LYS A 142 16.77 17.40 -10.07
CA LYS A 142 15.67 17.02 -10.94
C LYS A 142 14.94 15.78 -10.43
N PHE A 143 15.67 14.83 -9.85
CA PHE A 143 15.05 13.66 -9.23
C PHE A 143 14.19 14.04 -8.02
N VAL A 144 14.65 14.97 -7.16
CA VAL A 144 13.87 15.49 -6.03
C VAL A 144 12.61 16.22 -6.50
N GLU A 145 12.68 16.98 -7.60
CA GLU A 145 11.49 17.55 -8.25
C GLU A 145 10.50 16.45 -8.67
N MET A 146 10.98 15.36 -9.26
CA MET A 146 10.16 14.19 -9.61
C MET A 146 9.55 13.52 -8.36
N MET A 147 10.29 13.40 -7.26
CA MET A 147 9.79 12.84 -5.99
C MET A 147 8.63 13.68 -5.43
N ASN A 148 8.78 15.00 -5.41
CA ASN A 148 7.74 15.90 -4.93
C ASN A 148 6.54 15.99 -5.89
N GLN A 149 6.77 15.88 -7.20
CA GLN A 149 5.70 15.77 -8.18
C GLN A 149 4.92 14.46 -8.00
N LYS A 150 5.62 13.34 -7.81
CA LYS A 150 5.00 12.04 -7.52
C LYS A 150 4.20 12.07 -6.22
N ALA A 151 4.70 12.74 -5.17
CA ALA A 151 3.97 12.92 -3.92
C ALA A 151 2.63 13.63 -4.15
N LYS A 152 2.58 14.66 -5.00
CA LYS A 152 1.33 15.34 -5.38
C LYS A 152 0.39 14.41 -6.17
N GLU A 153 0.92 13.66 -7.13
CA GLU A 153 0.14 12.70 -7.93
C GLU A 153 -0.50 11.60 -7.08
N LEU A 154 0.21 11.15 -6.03
CA LEU A 154 -0.29 10.18 -5.06
C LEU A 154 -1.12 10.82 -3.93
N ASN A 155 -1.34 12.14 -3.98
CA ASN A 155 -2.10 12.92 -2.98
C ASN A 155 -1.52 12.79 -1.55
N LEU A 156 -0.19 12.75 -1.43
CA LEU A 156 0.54 12.69 -0.16
C LEU A 156 0.65 14.09 0.45
N LYS A 157 -0.29 14.44 1.33
CA LYS A 157 -0.47 15.82 1.80
C LYS A 157 0.58 16.26 2.82
N ASN A 158 1.25 15.30 3.45
CA ASN A 158 2.15 15.53 4.57
C ASN A 158 3.58 15.10 4.23
N THR A 159 3.95 15.11 2.95
CA THR A 159 5.26 14.67 2.46
C THR A 159 5.96 15.73 1.62
N HIS A 160 7.25 15.94 1.90
CA HIS A 160 8.16 16.78 1.13
C HIS A 160 9.58 16.20 1.18
N PHE A 161 10.23 16.11 0.02
CA PHE A 161 11.59 15.59 -0.12
C PHE A 161 12.57 16.70 -0.48
N GLU A 162 13.72 16.71 0.20
CA GLU A 162 14.86 17.60 -0.10
C GLU A 162 16.05 16.87 -0.70
N ASN A 163 16.05 15.53 -0.62
CA ASN A 163 17.12 14.69 -1.13
C ASN A 163 16.60 13.27 -1.39
N VAL A 164 17.42 12.44 -2.05
CA VAL A 164 17.03 11.09 -2.51
C VAL A 164 17.35 10.00 -1.48
N THR A 165 18.08 10.34 -0.43
CA THR A 165 18.67 9.37 0.52
C THR A 165 17.91 9.31 1.84
N GLY A 166 17.23 10.40 2.23
CA GLY A 166 16.66 10.58 3.55
C GLY A 166 17.66 11.07 4.59
N LEU A 167 18.80 11.65 4.17
CA LEU A 167 19.64 12.41 5.10
C LEU A 167 18.84 13.59 5.67
N HIS A 168 19.11 13.94 6.92
CA HIS A 168 18.29 14.91 7.65
C HIS A 168 18.33 16.29 7.00
N ASP A 169 17.13 16.84 6.82
CA ASP A 169 16.86 18.24 6.52
C ASP A 169 15.53 18.61 7.19
N ASN A 170 15.40 19.83 7.70
CA ASN A 170 14.19 20.27 8.42
C ASN A 170 12.95 20.36 7.51
N ASN A 171 13.14 20.56 6.21
CA ASN A 171 12.07 20.58 5.21
C ASN A 171 11.83 19.19 4.58
N HIS A 172 12.57 18.16 5.00
CA HIS A 172 12.41 16.80 4.50
C HIS A 172 11.56 15.97 5.47
N TYR A 173 10.26 15.86 5.21
CA TYR A 173 9.31 15.23 6.12
C TYR A 173 8.30 14.34 5.39
N THR A 174 7.67 13.44 6.14
CA THR A 174 6.54 12.60 5.72
C THR A 174 5.62 12.35 6.92
N CYS A 175 4.63 11.46 6.80
CA CYS A 175 3.85 10.96 7.92
C CYS A 175 3.60 9.44 7.79
N PRO A 176 3.13 8.75 8.84
CA PRO A 176 2.83 7.32 8.75
C PRO A 176 1.85 6.97 7.61
N TYR A 177 0.78 7.75 7.44
CA TYR A 177 -0.21 7.54 6.38
C TYR A 177 0.41 7.61 4.98
N ASP A 178 1.18 8.67 4.69
CA ASP A 178 1.80 8.87 3.38
C ASP A 178 2.84 7.78 3.08
N LEU A 179 3.60 7.32 4.08
CA LEU A 179 4.51 6.17 3.93
C LEU A 179 3.76 4.87 3.63
N ALA A 180 2.63 4.63 4.28
CA ALA A 180 1.81 3.46 4.00
C ALA A 180 1.24 3.50 2.57
N MET A 181 0.79 4.68 2.11
CA MET A 181 0.32 4.89 0.74
C MET A 181 1.43 4.66 -0.29
N MET A 182 2.64 5.20 -0.04
CA MET A 182 3.81 4.97 -0.88
C MET A 182 4.18 3.48 -0.94
N ALA A 183 4.21 2.79 0.20
CA ALA A 183 4.52 1.37 0.25
C ALA A 183 3.50 0.51 -0.51
N SER A 184 2.20 0.73 -0.29
CA SER A 184 1.16 0.03 -1.06
C SER A 184 1.25 0.31 -2.56
N TYR A 185 1.55 1.56 -2.94
CA TYR A 185 1.76 1.90 -4.35
C TYR A 185 2.97 1.17 -4.93
N LEU A 186 4.12 1.20 -4.23
CA LEU A 186 5.34 0.53 -4.66
C LEU A 186 5.14 -0.98 -4.81
N ILE A 187 4.48 -1.62 -3.84
CA ILE A 187 4.15 -3.05 -3.90
C ILE A 187 3.31 -3.35 -5.14
N LYS A 188 2.31 -2.52 -5.43
CA LYS A 188 1.44 -2.70 -6.59
C LYS A 188 2.20 -2.60 -7.92
N ILE A 189 3.06 -1.60 -8.08
CA ILE A 189 3.78 -1.38 -9.35
C ILE A 189 5.03 -2.25 -9.49
N GLY A 190 5.65 -2.65 -8.38
CA GLY A 190 6.88 -3.44 -8.37
C GLY A 190 6.64 -4.94 -8.36
N GLY A 191 5.49 -5.39 -7.84
CA GLY A 191 5.04 -6.78 -7.89
C GLY A 191 6.09 -7.78 -7.40
N ASP A 192 6.14 -8.93 -8.08
CA ASP A 192 7.05 -10.02 -7.73
C ASP A 192 8.53 -9.61 -7.83
N LYS A 193 8.89 -8.71 -8.76
CA LYS A 193 10.27 -8.25 -8.90
C LYS A 193 10.74 -7.46 -7.67
N LEU A 194 9.93 -6.54 -7.16
CA LEU A 194 10.21 -5.85 -5.89
C LEU A 194 10.37 -6.86 -4.75
N LEU A 195 9.37 -7.72 -4.58
CA LEU A 195 9.31 -8.64 -3.43
C LEU A 195 10.41 -9.70 -3.47
N SER A 196 10.86 -10.12 -4.65
CA SER A 196 11.99 -11.04 -4.82
C SER A 196 13.31 -10.50 -4.26
N VAL A 197 13.45 -9.17 -4.14
CA VAL A 197 14.63 -8.52 -3.58
C VAL A 197 14.38 -8.08 -2.14
N THR A 198 13.23 -7.48 -1.84
CA THR A 198 12.95 -6.97 -0.49
C THR A 198 12.72 -8.07 0.55
N SER A 199 12.39 -9.30 0.11
CA SER A 199 12.27 -10.49 0.96
C SER A 199 13.63 -11.15 1.28
N LEU A 200 14.71 -10.77 0.61
CA LEU A 200 16.03 -11.31 0.89
C LEU A 200 16.56 -10.75 2.21
N TYR A 201 16.91 -11.65 3.14
CA TYR A 201 17.63 -11.25 4.34
C TYR A 201 19.04 -10.77 4.02
N ASP A 202 19.67 -11.38 3.03
CA ASP A 202 20.98 -11.03 2.53
C ASP A 202 21.12 -11.40 1.05
N SER A 203 22.08 -10.76 0.39
CA SER A 203 22.40 -10.98 -1.02
C SER A 203 23.85 -10.58 -1.23
N TYR A 204 24.37 -10.83 -2.43
CA TYR A 204 25.62 -10.22 -2.88
C TYR A 204 25.35 -9.33 -4.10
N ILE A 205 26.32 -8.47 -4.36
CA ILE A 205 26.50 -7.69 -5.59
C ILE A 205 27.96 -7.86 -6.03
N ARG A 206 28.25 -7.54 -7.29
CA ARG A 206 29.62 -7.65 -7.85
C ARG A 206 30.21 -9.05 -7.72
N GLU A 207 29.36 -10.10 -7.71
CA GLU A 207 29.75 -11.49 -7.44
C GLU A 207 30.80 -12.02 -8.42
N ASP A 208 30.72 -11.61 -9.68
CA ASP A 208 31.66 -12.02 -10.73
C ASP A 208 33.01 -11.24 -10.70
N THR A 209 33.21 -10.41 -9.68
CA THR A 209 34.41 -9.57 -9.55
C THR A 209 35.21 -9.93 -8.29
N LYS A 210 36.46 -9.46 -8.22
CA LYS A 210 37.27 -9.56 -6.99
C LYS A 210 36.74 -8.68 -5.85
N GLN A 211 35.72 -7.84 -6.11
CA GLN A 211 35.13 -6.89 -5.17
C GLN A 211 33.69 -7.29 -4.78
N SER A 212 33.38 -8.59 -4.80
CA SER A 212 32.08 -9.09 -4.31
C SER A 212 31.76 -8.51 -2.93
N PHE A 213 30.55 -7.97 -2.79
CA PHE A 213 30.14 -7.23 -1.61
C PHE A 213 28.85 -7.84 -1.04
N TRP A 214 28.90 -8.22 0.24
CA TRP A 214 27.77 -8.83 0.95
C TRP A 214 26.81 -7.75 1.45
N LEU A 215 25.55 -7.86 1.04
CA LEU A 215 24.45 -7.02 1.49
C LEU A 215 23.68 -7.73 2.60
N VAL A 216 23.44 -7.05 3.71
CA VAL A 216 22.59 -7.55 4.79
C VAL A 216 21.39 -6.62 4.95
N ASN A 217 20.20 -7.19 4.90
CA ASN A 217 18.98 -6.44 5.05
C ASN A 217 18.90 -5.80 6.43
N THR A 218 18.55 -4.53 6.44
CA THR A 218 18.36 -3.74 7.67
C THR A 218 17.07 -4.12 8.38
N ASN A 219 16.08 -4.70 7.68
CA ASN A 219 14.85 -5.21 8.27
C ASN A 219 15.06 -6.61 8.87
N LYS A 220 15.20 -6.67 10.19
CA LYS A 220 15.36 -7.94 10.91
C LYS A 220 14.08 -8.77 10.99
N LEU A 221 12.92 -8.19 10.72
CA LEU A 221 11.64 -8.92 10.76
C LEU A 221 11.56 -10.02 9.69
N LEU A 222 12.34 -9.94 8.62
CA LEU A 222 12.47 -11.01 7.61
C LEU A 222 12.86 -12.37 8.21
N LYS A 223 13.54 -12.39 9.36
CA LYS A 223 13.88 -13.63 10.09
C LYS A 223 13.01 -13.88 11.32
N LEU A 224 12.27 -12.87 11.78
CA LEU A 224 11.61 -12.89 13.09
C LEU A 224 10.08 -12.98 12.99
N TYR A 225 9.50 -12.69 11.82
CA TYR A 225 8.06 -12.62 11.67
C TYR A 225 7.62 -13.27 10.36
N ASP A 226 6.80 -14.32 10.47
CA ASP A 226 6.31 -15.07 9.32
C ASP A 226 5.46 -14.21 8.38
N GLY A 227 5.67 -14.38 7.08
CA GLY A 227 4.99 -13.64 6.03
C GLY A 227 5.57 -12.26 5.71
N VAL A 228 6.58 -11.76 6.43
CA VAL A 228 7.26 -10.49 6.09
C VAL A 228 8.08 -10.64 4.82
N ASP A 229 7.89 -9.72 3.87
CA ASP A 229 8.57 -9.70 2.56
C ASP A 229 9.13 -8.31 2.20
N GLY A 230 9.23 -7.40 3.17
CA GLY A 230 9.73 -6.04 2.99
C GLY A 230 9.41 -5.13 4.18
N LEU A 231 9.59 -3.80 4.10
CA LEU A 231 10.01 -3.04 2.92
C LEU A 231 11.25 -2.20 3.20
N LYS A 232 11.22 -1.33 4.22
CA LYS A 232 12.31 -0.38 4.44
C LYS A 232 12.41 0.12 5.87
N THR A 233 13.63 0.11 6.41
CA THR A 233 13.98 0.80 7.66
C THR A 233 14.51 2.21 7.41
N GLY A 234 14.44 3.06 8.43
CA GLY A 234 15.07 4.38 8.46
C GLY A 234 15.62 4.71 9.85
N TYR A 235 16.78 5.38 9.90
CA TYR A 235 17.32 5.96 11.13
C TYR A 235 18.14 7.20 10.82
N THR A 236 17.87 8.28 11.56
CA THR A 236 18.82 9.37 11.86
C THR A 236 18.60 9.75 13.33
N LYS A 237 19.48 10.58 13.87
CA LYS A 237 19.33 11.08 15.24
C LYS A 237 17.99 11.81 15.45
N GLU A 238 17.55 12.57 14.44
CA GLU A 238 16.34 13.39 14.48
C GLU A 238 15.08 12.58 14.17
N ALA A 239 15.18 11.60 13.26
CA ALA A 239 14.08 10.73 12.88
C ALA A 239 13.77 9.66 13.92
N GLY A 240 14.74 9.25 14.73
CA GLY A 240 14.65 8.03 15.52
C GLY A 240 14.60 6.79 14.63
N TYR A 241 14.19 5.65 15.18
CA TYR A 241 14.01 4.42 14.41
C TYR A 241 12.64 4.39 13.75
N CYS A 242 12.63 4.27 12.43
CA CYS A 242 11.45 4.14 11.59
C CYS A 242 11.46 2.79 10.87
N LEU A 243 10.28 2.21 10.64
CA LEU A 243 10.12 0.99 9.89
C LEU A 243 8.80 0.99 9.12
N VAL A 244 8.90 0.65 7.83
CA VAL A 244 7.78 0.34 6.95
C VAL A 244 7.91 -1.13 6.57
N THR A 245 6.92 -1.94 6.94
CA THR A 245 6.94 -3.39 6.75
C THR A 245 5.73 -3.82 5.94
N THR A 246 5.93 -4.81 5.06
CA THR A 246 4.84 -5.54 4.41
C THR A 246 4.89 -6.99 4.86
N ALA A 247 3.72 -7.56 5.11
CA ALA A 247 3.56 -8.98 5.38
C ALA A 247 2.30 -9.52 4.69
N LYS A 248 2.36 -10.78 4.23
CA LYS A 248 1.23 -11.45 3.60
C LYS A 248 0.97 -12.82 4.24
N ARG A 249 -0.28 -13.05 4.65
CA ARG A 249 -0.79 -14.34 5.15
C ARG A 249 -2.18 -14.58 4.61
N ASP A 250 -2.49 -15.81 4.19
CA ASP A 250 -3.82 -16.21 3.69
C ASP A 250 -4.42 -15.26 2.64
N GLY A 251 -3.56 -14.70 1.77
CA GLY A 251 -3.96 -13.76 0.73
C GLY A 251 -4.20 -12.32 1.21
N GLN A 252 -4.20 -12.04 2.51
CA GLN A 252 -4.26 -10.70 3.09
C GLN A 252 -2.85 -10.09 3.15
N ARG A 253 -2.65 -8.93 2.54
CA ARG A 253 -1.38 -8.19 2.59
C ARG A 253 -1.54 -6.94 3.44
N LEU A 254 -0.75 -6.86 4.51
CA LEU A 254 -0.73 -5.71 5.41
C LEU A 254 0.52 -4.86 5.17
N VAL A 255 0.35 -3.55 5.31
CA VAL A 255 1.45 -2.57 5.38
C VAL A 255 1.38 -1.88 6.73
N GLY A 256 2.41 -2.07 7.55
CA GLY A 256 2.58 -1.42 8.84
C GLY A 256 3.67 -0.37 8.78
N VAL A 257 3.45 0.76 9.45
CA VAL A 257 4.44 1.83 9.62
C VAL A 257 4.53 2.21 11.09
N VAL A 258 5.75 2.29 11.62
CA VAL A 258 6.07 2.91 12.92
C VAL A 258 7.18 3.94 12.72
N MET A 259 7.06 5.10 13.37
CA MET A 259 7.98 6.21 13.21
C MET A 259 8.45 6.79 14.54
N LYS A 260 9.73 7.19 14.57
CA LYS A 260 10.37 7.89 15.69
C LYS A 260 10.26 7.13 17.00
N GLU A 261 10.70 5.89 16.95
CA GLU A 261 10.98 5.11 18.15
C GLU A 261 12.41 5.32 18.64
N SER A 262 12.62 5.10 19.94
CA SER A 262 13.90 5.33 20.61
C SER A 262 14.92 4.22 20.36
N GLU A 263 14.49 2.97 20.21
CA GLU A 263 15.37 1.81 20.13
C GLU A 263 14.98 0.83 19.02
N PRO A 264 15.95 0.15 18.36
CA PRO A 264 15.66 -0.81 17.29
C PRO A 264 14.83 -2.01 17.77
N LYS A 265 15.01 -2.43 19.02
CA LYS A 265 14.32 -3.58 19.61
C LYS A 265 12.84 -3.26 19.78
N THR A 266 12.51 -2.15 20.44
CA THR A 266 11.14 -1.64 20.58
C THR A 266 10.47 -1.51 19.22
N ARG A 267 11.19 -0.96 18.24
CA ARG A 267 10.68 -0.75 16.88
C ARG A 267 10.34 -2.02 16.12
N ASN A 268 11.01 -3.13 16.45
CA ASN A 268 10.64 -4.43 15.93
C ASN A 268 9.44 -5.02 16.68
N GLU A 269 9.43 -4.92 18.00
CA GLU A 269 8.34 -5.44 18.85
C GLU A 269 7.01 -4.76 18.54
N GLU A 270 6.97 -3.43 18.45
CA GLU A 270 5.76 -2.68 18.13
C GLU A 270 5.26 -2.94 16.71
N MET A 271 6.17 -3.13 15.74
CA MET A 271 5.78 -3.56 14.40
C MET A 271 5.18 -4.97 14.39
N CYS A 272 5.75 -5.93 15.13
CA CYS A 272 5.16 -7.26 15.27
C CYS A 272 3.76 -7.18 15.90
N ASN A 273 3.59 -6.41 16.97
CA ASN A 273 2.30 -6.21 17.62
C ASN A 273 1.27 -5.61 16.65
N LEU A 274 1.70 -4.66 15.83
CA LEU A 274 0.86 -4.01 14.82
C LEU A 274 0.40 -5.00 13.75
N LEU A 275 1.32 -5.82 13.21
CA LEU A 275 0.98 -6.86 12.22
C LEU A 275 0.08 -7.94 12.84
N ASP A 276 0.39 -8.39 14.06
CA ASP A 276 -0.41 -9.37 14.80
C ASP A 276 -1.82 -8.84 15.06
N TYR A 277 -1.96 -7.57 15.43
CA TYR A 277 -3.27 -6.94 15.57
C TYR A 277 -4.08 -7.04 14.26
N GLY A 278 -3.46 -6.75 13.11
CA GLY A 278 -4.12 -6.86 11.81
C GLY A 278 -4.56 -8.29 11.49
N PHE A 279 -3.65 -9.25 11.57
CA PHE A 279 -3.96 -10.64 11.24
C PHE A 279 -4.88 -11.31 12.26
N ASN A 280 -4.86 -10.92 13.53
CA ASN A 280 -5.72 -11.52 14.57
C ASN A 280 -7.13 -10.96 14.56
N ASN A 281 -7.31 -9.67 14.25
CA ASN A 281 -8.61 -9.00 14.33
C ASN A 281 -9.32 -8.86 12.98
N TYR A 282 -8.61 -9.02 11.87
CA TYR A 282 -9.17 -8.89 10.54
C TYR A 282 -8.92 -10.13 9.69
N LYS A 283 -9.76 -10.33 8.68
CA LYS A 283 -9.57 -11.35 7.66
C LYS A 283 -9.97 -10.80 6.30
N ARG A 284 -9.28 -11.26 5.26
CA ARG A 284 -9.70 -11.05 3.88
C ARG A 284 -10.91 -11.95 3.57
N GLU A 285 -12.00 -11.34 3.13
CA GLU A 285 -13.21 -12.05 2.70
C GLU A 285 -13.40 -11.84 1.19
N ILE A 286 -13.33 -12.94 0.43
CA ILE A 286 -13.49 -12.91 -1.03
C ILE A 286 -14.97 -12.88 -1.38
N ILE A 287 -15.39 -11.88 -2.15
CA ILE A 287 -16.75 -11.74 -2.69
C ILE A 287 -16.82 -12.44 -4.05
N TYR A 288 -15.89 -12.11 -4.97
CA TYR A 288 -15.75 -12.75 -6.27
C TYR A 288 -14.30 -13.20 -6.47
N LYS A 289 -14.10 -14.46 -6.82
CA LYS A 289 -12.78 -14.96 -7.23
C LYS A 289 -12.37 -14.36 -8.56
N LYS A 290 -11.06 -14.23 -8.77
CA LYS A 290 -10.48 -13.89 -10.08
C LYS A 290 -11.11 -14.71 -11.21
N ASP A 291 -11.33 -14.05 -12.34
CA ASP A 291 -11.90 -14.59 -13.59
C ASP A 291 -13.38 -15.03 -13.49
N SER A 292 -14.05 -14.74 -12.37
CA SER A 292 -15.50 -14.96 -12.24
C SER A 292 -16.31 -14.00 -13.13
N VAL A 293 -17.37 -14.54 -13.73
CA VAL A 293 -18.47 -13.74 -14.30
C VAL A 293 -19.33 -13.22 -13.16
N ILE A 294 -19.39 -11.89 -13.02
CA ILE A 294 -20.16 -11.20 -11.98
C ILE A 294 -21.62 -11.10 -12.43
N GLU A 295 -21.83 -10.55 -13.63
CA GLU A 295 -23.16 -10.46 -14.24
C GLU A 295 -23.08 -10.35 -15.77
N LYS A 296 -24.22 -10.57 -16.42
CA LYS A 296 -24.40 -10.30 -17.84
C LYS A 296 -25.08 -8.94 -18.01
N HIS A 297 -24.43 -8.02 -18.73
CA HIS A 297 -24.91 -6.65 -18.90
C HIS A 297 -25.37 -6.39 -20.33
N VAL A 298 -26.52 -5.71 -20.49
CA VAL A 298 -27.05 -5.30 -21.79
C VAL A 298 -26.46 -3.94 -22.17
N VAL A 299 -25.59 -3.91 -23.18
CA VAL A 299 -24.93 -2.69 -23.67
C VAL A 299 -25.73 -1.96 -24.75
N ASP A 300 -26.64 -2.65 -25.43
CA ASP A 300 -27.63 -2.05 -26.34
C ASP A 300 -28.96 -2.82 -26.24
N LYS A 301 -30.00 -2.13 -25.77
CA LYS A 301 -31.34 -2.71 -25.61
C LYS A 301 -32.05 -2.93 -26.94
N MET A 302 -31.80 -2.10 -27.96
CA MET A 302 -32.45 -2.21 -29.27
C MET A 302 -31.94 -3.43 -30.02
N ASP A 303 -30.63 -3.66 -29.96
CA ASP A 303 -29.99 -4.77 -30.67
C ASP A 303 -29.80 -6.02 -29.81
N ASN A 304 -30.20 -5.96 -28.52
CA ASN A 304 -30.01 -6.99 -27.49
C ASN A 304 -28.54 -7.44 -27.39
N LEU A 305 -27.62 -6.48 -27.48
CA LEU A 305 -26.19 -6.73 -27.37
C LEU A 305 -25.81 -6.82 -25.90
N THR A 306 -25.03 -7.84 -25.56
CA THR A 306 -24.65 -8.12 -24.17
C THR A 306 -23.18 -8.43 -24.04
N ILE A 307 -22.63 -8.08 -22.88
CA ILE A 307 -21.29 -8.51 -22.44
C ILE A 307 -21.41 -9.33 -21.16
N ASN A 308 -20.51 -10.27 -20.91
CA ASN A 308 -20.30 -10.71 -19.53
C ASN A 308 -19.27 -9.80 -18.87
N VAL A 309 -19.59 -9.39 -17.66
CA VAL A 309 -18.76 -8.50 -16.85
C VAL A 309 -18.00 -9.36 -15.85
N VAL A 310 -16.67 -9.29 -15.93
CA VAL A 310 -15.75 -10.16 -15.18
C VAL A 310 -14.77 -9.36 -14.34
N CYS A 311 -14.22 -9.97 -13.29
CA CYS A 311 -13.06 -9.44 -12.55
C CYS A 311 -11.77 -10.14 -12.99
N LYS A 312 -10.66 -9.39 -13.07
CA LYS A 312 -9.31 -9.92 -13.39
C LYS A 312 -8.46 -10.21 -12.15
N GLU A 313 -9.01 -9.93 -10.98
CA GLU A 313 -8.44 -10.16 -9.67
C GLU A 313 -9.55 -10.57 -8.70
N ASP A 314 -9.17 -11.13 -7.56
CA ASP A 314 -10.12 -11.40 -6.48
C ASP A 314 -10.71 -10.07 -5.98
N ILE A 315 -12.02 -9.94 -6.06
CA ILE A 315 -12.76 -8.87 -5.38
C ILE A 315 -12.95 -9.31 -3.94
N ALA A 316 -12.30 -8.62 -3.02
CA ALA A 316 -12.33 -8.92 -1.60
C ALA A 316 -12.45 -7.64 -0.78
N TYR A 317 -12.72 -7.79 0.50
CA TYR A 317 -12.63 -6.71 1.48
C TYR A 317 -12.06 -7.25 2.79
N ILE A 318 -11.58 -6.34 3.64
CA ILE A 318 -11.08 -6.71 4.95
C ILE A 318 -12.19 -6.56 5.98
N LYS A 319 -12.62 -7.71 6.52
CA LYS A 319 -13.66 -7.81 7.52
C LYS A 319 -13.06 -7.92 8.91
N ALA A 320 -13.56 -7.13 9.86
CA ALA A 320 -13.27 -7.33 11.27
C ALA A 320 -13.88 -8.67 11.75
N LYS A 321 -13.07 -9.55 12.33
CA LYS A 321 -13.48 -10.88 12.80
C LYS A 321 -14.51 -10.84 13.91
N ALA A 322 -14.48 -9.81 14.75
CA ALA A 322 -15.39 -9.64 15.88
C ALA A 322 -16.78 -9.11 15.48
N ASN A 323 -16.93 -8.57 14.27
CA ASN A 323 -18.18 -7.95 13.82
C ASN A 323 -18.80 -8.74 12.67
N ASP A 324 -20.12 -8.96 12.74
CA ASP A 324 -20.93 -9.41 11.60
C ASP A 324 -21.24 -8.25 10.64
N GLN A 325 -20.18 -7.53 10.25
CA GLN A 325 -20.28 -6.45 9.30
C GLN A 325 -20.85 -7.00 7.98
N LYS A 326 -21.91 -6.36 7.50
CA LYS A 326 -22.57 -6.72 6.24
C LYS A 326 -22.02 -5.84 5.13
N TYR A 327 -21.66 -6.47 4.03
CA TYR A 327 -21.25 -5.76 2.83
C TYR A 327 -22.41 -5.66 1.84
N THR A 328 -22.35 -4.64 0.99
CA THR A 328 -23.10 -4.56 -0.26
C THR A 328 -22.15 -4.18 -1.39
N THR A 329 -22.52 -4.47 -2.63
CA THR A 329 -21.74 -4.10 -3.81
C THR A 329 -22.54 -3.17 -4.70
N LYS A 330 -21.90 -2.13 -5.23
CA LYS A 330 -22.48 -1.21 -6.22
C LYS A 330 -21.64 -1.24 -7.49
N ILE A 331 -22.26 -1.54 -8.62
CA ILE A 331 -21.59 -1.51 -9.94
C ILE A 331 -21.99 -0.22 -10.65
N VAL A 332 -21.00 0.52 -11.14
CA VAL A 332 -21.17 1.74 -11.94
C VAL A 332 -20.51 1.52 -13.29
N TYR A 333 -21.32 1.48 -14.35
CA TYR A 333 -20.85 1.32 -15.72
C TYR A 333 -20.31 2.64 -16.29
N LYS A 334 -19.35 2.56 -17.19
CA LYS A 334 -18.93 3.70 -17.99
C LYS A 334 -20.05 4.12 -18.95
N ASP A 335 -20.12 5.41 -19.24
CA ASP A 335 -21.00 5.92 -20.29
C ASP A 335 -20.54 5.44 -21.66
N ASN A 336 -21.50 5.23 -22.58
CA ASN A 336 -21.25 4.93 -24.00
C ASN A 336 -20.29 3.75 -24.24
N LEU A 337 -20.60 2.58 -23.67
CA LEU A 337 -19.73 1.39 -23.73
C LEU A 337 -19.34 0.94 -25.15
N LEU A 338 -20.17 1.17 -26.17
CA LEU A 338 -19.92 0.63 -27.51
C LEU A 338 -18.95 1.48 -28.35
N PRO A 339 -18.06 0.84 -29.14
CA PRO A 339 -17.80 -0.61 -29.20
C PRO A 339 -17.02 -1.10 -27.97
N VAL A 340 -17.27 -2.34 -27.54
CA VAL A 340 -16.55 -2.98 -26.43
C VAL A 340 -15.62 -4.05 -27.00
N LYS A 341 -14.36 -4.06 -26.58
CA LYS A 341 -13.46 -5.19 -26.80
C LYS A 341 -13.30 -6.02 -25.54
N LYS A 342 -13.02 -7.31 -25.73
CA LYS A 342 -12.61 -8.21 -24.67
C LYS A 342 -11.42 -7.61 -23.94
N GLY A 343 -11.57 -7.49 -22.62
CA GLY A 343 -10.57 -6.94 -21.73
C GLY A 343 -10.65 -5.43 -21.51
N ASP A 344 -11.58 -4.72 -22.15
CA ASP A 344 -11.87 -3.31 -21.85
C ASP A 344 -12.44 -3.16 -20.44
N ILE A 345 -12.08 -2.09 -19.74
CA ILE A 345 -12.71 -1.71 -18.48
C ILE A 345 -14.09 -1.13 -18.80
N VAL A 346 -15.15 -1.79 -18.32
CA VAL A 346 -16.55 -1.43 -18.61
C VAL A 346 -17.29 -0.87 -17.40
N ALA A 347 -16.85 -1.20 -16.19
CA ALA A 347 -17.48 -0.73 -14.96
C ALA A 347 -16.50 -0.67 -13.80
N THR A 348 -16.93 -0.03 -12.72
CA THR A 348 -16.28 -0.09 -11.41
C THR A 348 -17.24 -0.74 -10.42
N LEU A 349 -16.77 -1.74 -9.68
CA LEU A 349 -17.48 -2.31 -8.54
C LEU A 349 -16.95 -1.71 -7.26
N THR A 350 -17.82 -1.08 -6.47
CA THR A 350 -17.52 -0.57 -5.14
C THR A 350 -18.09 -1.52 -4.10
N VAL A 351 -17.26 -1.93 -3.13
CA VAL A 351 -17.70 -2.66 -1.94
C VAL A 351 -17.98 -1.66 -0.83
N LEU A 352 -19.19 -1.71 -0.28
CA LEU A 352 -19.61 -0.88 0.84
C LEU A 352 -19.83 -1.75 2.08
N CYS A 353 -19.35 -1.31 3.23
CA CYS A 353 -19.69 -1.89 4.52
C CYS A 353 -20.39 -0.84 5.37
N ASP A 354 -21.58 -1.16 5.90
CA ASP A 354 -22.44 -0.22 6.63
C ASP A 354 -22.67 1.11 5.89
N GLY A 355 -22.79 1.03 4.56
CA GLY A 355 -22.99 2.18 3.67
C GLY A 355 -21.74 3.03 3.39
N LYS A 356 -20.58 2.69 3.94
CA LYS A 356 -19.29 3.34 3.65
C LYS A 356 -18.53 2.55 2.60
N GLU A 357 -18.03 3.23 1.58
CA GLU A 357 -17.11 2.63 0.61
C GLU A 357 -15.81 2.21 1.30
N ILE A 358 -15.45 0.94 1.14
CA ILE A 358 -14.23 0.35 1.70
C ILE A 358 -13.17 0.14 0.61
N THR A 359 -13.59 -0.30 -0.57
CA THR A 359 -12.70 -0.55 -1.70
C THR A 359 -13.46 -0.56 -3.02
N SER A 360 -12.75 -0.41 -4.14
CA SER A 360 -13.31 -0.49 -5.48
C SER A 360 -12.37 -1.20 -6.45
N TYR A 361 -12.99 -1.90 -7.42
CA TYR A 361 -12.32 -2.73 -8.41
C TYR A 361 -12.81 -2.38 -9.82
N ASN A 362 -11.91 -2.40 -10.80
CA ASN A 362 -12.29 -2.31 -12.20
C ASN A 362 -12.87 -3.65 -12.67
N LEU A 363 -13.96 -3.58 -13.44
CA LEU A 363 -14.57 -4.72 -14.09
C LEU A 363 -14.37 -4.65 -15.60
N TYR A 364 -14.30 -5.82 -16.23
CA TYR A 364 -13.87 -5.96 -17.62
C TYR A 364 -14.91 -6.72 -18.45
N SER A 365 -14.92 -6.50 -19.76
CA SER A 365 -15.67 -7.36 -20.69
C SER A 365 -14.90 -8.65 -20.99
N ASP A 366 -15.58 -9.78 -21.09
CA ASP A 366 -14.98 -11.05 -21.54
C ASP A 366 -15.15 -11.33 -23.04
N ASN A 367 -15.96 -10.53 -23.74
CA ASN A 367 -16.24 -10.67 -25.17
C ASN A 367 -16.24 -9.32 -25.91
N ASP A 368 -16.10 -9.39 -27.23
CA ASP A 368 -16.22 -8.25 -28.13
C ASP A 368 -17.70 -7.97 -28.44
N VAL A 369 -18.07 -6.70 -28.55
CA VAL A 369 -19.37 -6.24 -29.03
C VAL A 369 -19.19 -5.00 -29.89
N GLU A 370 -19.52 -5.16 -31.17
CA GLU A 370 -19.49 -4.08 -32.15
C GLU A 370 -20.76 -3.23 -32.12
N LYS A 371 -20.62 -1.95 -32.47
CA LYS A 371 -21.77 -1.06 -32.64
C LYS A 371 -22.51 -1.42 -33.94
N ALA A 372 -23.82 -1.61 -33.86
CA ALA A 372 -24.63 -1.85 -35.05
C ALA A 372 -24.50 -0.67 -36.04
N THR A 373 -24.20 -0.98 -37.30
CA THR A 373 -24.12 -0.01 -38.39
C THR A 373 -25.51 0.26 -38.98
N TYR A 374 -25.67 1.38 -39.69
CA TYR A 374 -26.93 1.66 -40.40
C TYR A 374 -27.34 0.53 -41.35
N PHE A 375 -26.36 -0.09 -42.01
CA PHE A 375 -26.57 -1.21 -42.92
C PHE A 375 -27.04 -2.47 -42.18
N SER A 376 -26.43 -2.80 -41.02
CA SER A 376 -26.87 -3.96 -40.22
C SER A 376 -28.28 -3.79 -39.68
N LYS A 377 -28.67 -2.55 -39.30
CA LYS A 377 -30.05 -2.24 -38.87
C LYS A 377 -31.04 -2.41 -40.01
N LEU A 378 -30.71 -1.95 -41.21
CA LEU A 378 -31.58 -2.04 -42.39
C LEU A 378 -31.83 -3.49 -42.82
N ILE A 379 -30.80 -4.34 -42.78
CA ILE A 379 -30.95 -5.80 -43.00
C ILE A 379 -31.84 -6.44 -41.93
N LYS A 380 -31.68 -6.07 -40.66
CA LYS A 380 -32.44 -6.64 -39.55
C LYS A 380 -33.93 -6.28 -39.65
N THR A 381 -34.25 -5.05 -40.02
CA THR A 381 -35.62 -4.61 -40.31
C THR A 381 -36.21 -5.34 -41.51
N PHE A 382 -35.43 -5.55 -42.58
CA PHE A 382 -35.90 -6.28 -43.75
C PHE A 382 -36.28 -7.74 -43.41
N LYS A 383 -35.47 -8.44 -42.60
CA LYS A 383 -35.76 -9.81 -42.11
C LYS A 383 -36.95 -9.91 -41.13
N LEU A 384 -37.39 -8.80 -40.54
CA LEU A 384 -38.56 -8.77 -39.66
C LEU A 384 -39.86 -8.52 -40.42
N LEU A 385 -39.76 -7.89 -41.61
CA LEU A 385 -40.91 -7.52 -42.44
C LEU A 385 -41.22 -8.56 -43.53
N PHE A 386 -40.25 -9.38 -43.89
CA PHE A 386 -40.33 -10.47 -44.88
C PHE A 386 -39.78 -11.75 -44.26
#